data_AF-A0A7S3B227-F1
#
_entry.id   AF-A0A7S3B227-F1
#
_cell.length_a   1.000
_cell.length_b   1.000
_cell.length_c   1.000
_cell.angle_alpha   90.00
_cell.angle_beta   90.00
_cell.angle_gamma   90.00
#
_symmetry.space_group_name_H-M   'P 1'
#
loop_
_entity.id
_entity.type
_entity.pdbx_description
1 polymer ?
#
loop_
_entity_poly.entity_id
_entity_poly.type
_entity_poly.pdbx_seq_one_letter_code
_entity_poly.pdbx_strand_id
1 'polypeptide(L)'
;VRFVDQVRRERQLCPGGPADTCLACGTWLCPLADASIREQTRAERGLAAFYLVCCPLAIGCSQGCACGCVPLAGQGFGRSWRAFPDGEVAVFYDFASLMQKDKRGERTAIERETFSAALDKVGSWYAHRLTTTFSMSTLPEGCDATPYADRGWPTFERAVSGLIKPSDALSWRRVADPAVVRNADNNPGAYREPPLHPREFAAQLARRVFSEGESDCMLVASLYAETLIGALGGMKHLEFQFCGWGNEELEKLAEVLIFAETAVTLNLLSNPKIGARGLGALAAILAAGAASNLRKLIYEYAHESKGNLLRAACEGRGIQILTSARQLQQP
;
A
#
# COMPACT_ATOMS: atom_id res chain seq x y z
N VAL A 1 -15.58 6.32 23.32
CA VAL A 1 -14.17 6.19 23.74
C VAL A 1 -13.33 6.87 22.69
N ARG A 2 -12.52 7.88 23.03
CA ARG A 2 -11.72 8.59 22.01
C ARG A 2 -10.68 7.61 21.47
N PHE A 3 -10.46 7.60 20.15
CA PHE A 3 -9.51 6.70 19.46
C PHE A 3 -8.17 6.56 20.20
N VAL A 4 -7.66 7.67 20.74
CA VAL A 4 -6.45 7.76 21.56
C VAL A 4 -6.48 6.88 22.82
N ASP A 5 -7.62 6.78 23.51
CA ASP A 5 -7.76 5.99 24.74
C ASP A 5 -7.72 4.48 24.44
N GLN A 6 -8.14 4.08 23.23
CA GLN A 6 -8.10 2.69 22.81
C GLN A 6 -6.67 2.22 22.47
N VAL A 7 -5.87 3.07 21.82
CA VAL A 7 -4.45 2.75 21.51
C VAL A 7 -3.63 2.56 22.79
N ARG A 8 -3.84 3.40 23.80
CA ARG A 8 -3.18 3.28 25.11
C ARG A 8 -3.50 1.97 25.83
N ARG A 9 -4.75 1.51 25.74
CA ARG A 9 -5.22 0.27 26.39
C ARG A 9 -4.59 -0.98 25.78
N GLU A 10 -4.49 -1.05 24.45
CA GLU A 10 -3.91 -2.21 23.76
C GLU A 10 -2.39 -2.35 24.03
N ARG A 11 -1.67 -1.23 24.19
CA ARG A 11 -0.22 -1.24 24.48
C ARG A 11 0.12 -1.67 25.91
N GLN A 12 -0.74 -1.39 26.89
CA GLN A 12 -0.56 -1.84 28.29
C GLN A 12 -0.54 -3.38 28.43
N LEU A 13 -1.00 -4.11 27.42
CA LEU A 13 -1.06 -5.57 27.41
C LEU A 13 0.21 -6.24 26.82
N CYS A 14 1.20 -5.47 26.36
CA CYS A 14 2.43 -6.00 25.76
C CYS A 14 3.70 -5.49 26.51
N PRO A 15 4.55 -6.38 27.07
CA PRO A 15 5.81 -5.98 27.69
C PRO A 15 6.86 -5.69 26.60
N GLY A 16 7.33 -4.44 26.53
CA GLY A 16 8.33 -3.97 25.56
C GLY A 16 9.79 -4.27 25.96
N GLY A 17 10.66 -4.44 24.96
CA GLY A 17 12.12 -4.56 25.09
C GLY A 17 12.86 -3.38 24.41
N PRO A 18 14.16 -3.17 24.72
CA PRO A 18 14.84 -1.90 24.55
C PRO A 18 15.41 -1.65 23.14
N ALA A 19 15.55 -0.36 22.83
CA ALA A 19 16.08 0.22 21.61
C ALA A 19 17.62 0.28 21.62
N ASP A 20 18.27 -0.06 20.52
CA ASP A 20 19.59 0.47 20.16
C ASP A 20 19.98 0.20 18.69
N THR A 21 20.82 1.11 18.16
CA THR A 21 21.65 1.05 16.92
C THR A 21 21.14 1.74 15.63
N CYS A 22 21.21 3.08 15.63
CA CYS A 22 21.05 3.96 14.47
C CYS A 22 22.41 4.40 13.85
N LEU A 23 23.40 3.52 13.70
CA LEU A 23 24.72 3.90 13.14
C LEU A 23 25.21 3.09 11.92
N ALA A 24 24.44 2.11 11.43
CA ALA A 24 24.87 1.25 10.31
C ALA A 24 24.42 1.73 8.91
N CYS A 25 23.68 2.84 8.78
CA CYS A 25 23.09 3.26 7.50
C CYS A 25 24.06 3.96 6.53
N GLY A 26 25.34 4.13 6.88
CA GLY A 26 26.29 4.95 6.12
C GLY A 26 26.99 4.30 4.91
N THR A 27 26.89 2.98 4.73
CA THR A 27 27.67 2.23 3.71
C THR A 27 26.89 1.79 2.47
N TRP A 28 25.63 2.21 2.33
CA TRP A 28 24.68 1.68 1.34
C TRP A 28 24.61 2.43 -0.01
N LEU A 29 25.64 3.20 -0.38
CA LEU A 29 25.60 4.03 -1.59
C LEU A 29 26.25 3.44 -2.86
N CYS A 30 26.63 2.15 -2.89
CA CYS A 30 27.10 1.56 -4.15
C CYS A 30 26.86 0.04 -4.26
N PRO A 31 25.75 -0.40 -4.90
CA PRO A 31 25.45 -1.82 -5.16
C PRO A 31 26.47 -2.53 -6.06
N LEU A 32 27.40 -1.79 -6.69
CA LEU A 32 28.41 -2.34 -7.59
C LEU A 32 29.60 -2.97 -6.86
N ALA A 33 29.72 -2.85 -5.54
CA ALA A 33 30.84 -3.43 -4.80
C ALA A 33 30.65 -4.91 -4.44
N ASP A 34 29.42 -5.42 -4.45
CA ASP A 34 29.12 -6.80 -4.03
C ASP A 34 29.32 -7.80 -5.18
N ALA A 35 30.15 -8.82 -4.94
CA ALA A 35 30.46 -9.85 -5.93
C ALA A 35 29.33 -10.90 -6.06
N SER A 36 28.55 -11.14 -5.01
CA SER A 36 27.47 -12.13 -4.98
C SER A 36 26.28 -11.71 -5.85
N ILE A 37 25.93 -10.42 -5.82
CA ILE A 37 24.86 -9.83 -6.65
C ILE A 37 25.22 -9.95 -8.14
N ARG A 38 26.50 -9.82 -8.49
CA ARG A 38 26.98 -9.97 -9.88
C ARG A 38 26.88 -11.41 -10.39
N GLU A 39 27.13 -12.40 -9.53
CA GLU A 39 27.01 -13.82 -9.89
C GLU A 39 25.56 -14.27 -10.05
N GLN A 40 24.66 -13.87 -9.14
CA GLN A 40 23.22 -14.14 -9.25
C GLN A 40 22.60 -13.55 -10.53
N THR A 41 23.00 -12.32 -10.90
CA THR A 41 22.49 -11.66 -12.12
C THR A 41 22.93 -12.36 -13.42
N ARG A 42 24.06 -13.10 -13.40
CA ARG A 42 24.54 -13.84 -14.58
C ARG A 42 23.92 -15.23 -14.73
N ALA A 43 23.54 -15.88 -13.63
CA ALA A 43 23.03 -17.24 -13.64
C ALA A 43 21.54 -17.34 -14.07
N GLU A 44 20.74 -16.31 -13.81
CA GLU A 44 19.30 -16.33 -14.07
C GLU A 44 18.92 -15.48 -15.29
N ARG A 45 18.64 -16.13 -16.43
CA ARG A 45 18.15 -15.48 -17.68
C ARG A 45 16.73 -14.86 -17.57
N GLY A 46 16.26 -14.55 -16.36
CA GLY A 46 14.90 -14.06 -16.09
C GLY A 46 14.80 -12.90 -15.09
N LEU A 47 15.89 -12.47 -14.45
CA LEU A 47 15.90 -11.28 -13.60
C LEU A 47 16.19 -10.03 -14.41
N ALA A 48 15.21 -9.13 -14.51
CA ALA A 48 15.49 -7.74 -14.82
C ALA A 48 16.11 -7.10 -13.56
N ALA A 49 17.44 -6.93 -13.54
CA ALA A 49 18.13 -6.16 -12.53
C ALA A 49 17.82 -4.66 -12.72
N PHE A 50 17.25 -4.02 -11.70
CA PHE A 50 17.15 -2.56 -11.62
C PHE A 50 18.47 -2.02 -11.06
N TYR A 51 19.08 -1.06 -11.74
CA TYR A 51 20.22 -0.31 -11.22
C TYR A 51 19.78 1.12 -10.87
N LEU A 52 19.77 1.42 -9.57
CA LEU A 52 19.70 2.78 -9.04
C LEU A 52 21.11 3.11 -8.52
N VAL A 53 21.88 3.87 -9.30
CA VAL A 53 23.16 4.40 -8.86
C VAL A 53 22.90 5.76 -8.22
N CYS A 54 22.78 5.80 -6.89
CA CYS A 54 22.89 7.03 -6.14
C CYS A 54 24.36 7.20 -5.75
N CYS A 55 25.16 7.88 -6.59
CA CYS A 55 26.51 8.27 -6.20
C CYS A 55 26.48 9.74 -5.74
N PRO A 56 26.62 10.05 -4.45
CA PRO A 56 27.05 11.37 -4.04
C PRO A 56 28.57 11.37 -4.15
N LEU A 57 29.11 12.31 -4.92
CA LEU A 57 30.55 12.56 -5.13
C LEU A 57 31.22 11.78 -6.27
N ALA A 58 30.76 11.99 -7.50
CA ALA A 58 31.69 12.12 -8.61
C ALA A 58 30.98 12.87 -9.74
N ILE A 59 31.68 13.84 -10.32
CA ILE A 59 31.28 14.68 -11.46
C ILE A 59 30.45 15.90 -11.05
N GLY A 60 31.15 17.03 -10.96
CA GLY A 60 30.57 18.37 -10.82
C GLY A 60 29.81 18.78 -12.07
N CYS A 61 28.65 18.18 -12.31
CA CYS A 61 27.70 18.60 -13.34
C CYS A 61 26.44 19.13 -12.67
N SER A 62 26.27 20.45 -12.71
CA SER A 62 24.97 21.10 -12.62
C SER A 62 24.12 20.63 -13.79
N GLN A 63 22.95 20.05 -13.50
CA GLN A 63 21.87 19.62 -14.43
C GLN A 63 21.88 18.14 -14.85
N GLY A 64 20.91 17.39 -14.28
CA GLY A 64 20.26 16.22 -14.88
C GLY A 64 20.94 14.86 -14.69
N CYS A 65 20.34 13.98 -13.88
CA CYS A 65 20.58 12.53 -13.93
C CYS A 65 19.48 11.86 -14.76
N ALA A 66 19.85 11.14 -15.83
CA ALA A 66 18.94 10.31 -16.60
C ALA A 66 19.04 8.85 -16.16
N CYS A 67 17.92 8.24 -15.75
CA CYS A 67 17.80 6.82 -15.45
C CYS A 67 16.93 6.14 -16.52
N GLY A 68 17.44 5.09 -17.17
CA GLY A 68 16.71 4.32 -18.19
C GLY A 68 16.20 3.00 -17.64
N CYS A 69 15.00 2.59 -18.06
CA CYS A 69 14.38 1.29 -17.76
C CYS A 69 14.07 0.56 -19.09
N VAL A 70 14.41 -0.73 -19.20
CA VAL A 70 14.03 -1.58 -20.33
C VAL A 70 13.14 -2.73 -19.83
N PRO A 71 11.84 -2.78 -20.16
CA PRO A 71 11.00 -3.91 -19.79
C PRO A 71 11.17 -5.08 -20.79
N LEU A 72 11.18 -6.30 -20.25
CA LEU A 72 10.83 -7.51 -21.01
C LEU A 72 9.32 -7.52 -21.30
N ALA A 73 8.95 -8.17 -22.41
CA ALA A 73 7.63 -8.13 -23.05
C ALA A 73 6.43 -8.13 -22.07
N GLY A 74 5.58 -7.10 -22.20
CA GLY A 74 4.20 -7.12 -21.72
C GLY A 74 3.85 -6.20 -20.54
N GLN A 75 4.78 -5.39 -20.01
CA GLN A 75 4.47 -4.53 -18.86
C GLN A 75 5.11 -3.15 -18.96
N GLY A 76 4.33 -2.20 -19.47
CA GLY A 76 4.62 -0.77 -19.40
C GLY A 76 4.10 -0.14 -18.11
N PHE A 77 4.79 0.89 -17.65
CA PHE A 77 4.33 1.79 -16.59
C PHE A 77 3.13 2.64 -17.11
N GLY A 78 1.90 2.18 -16.91
CA GLY A 78 0.71 2.90 -17.38
C GLY A 78 -0.61 2.18 -17.10
N ARG A 79 -1.73 2.72 -17.62
CA ARG A 79 -3.06 2.07 -17.53
C ARG A 79 -3.22 0.86 -18.46
N SER A 80 -2.24 0.61 -19.31
CA SER A 80 -2.20 -0.56 -20.20
C SER A 80 -0.76 -1.00 -20.41
N TRP A 81 -0.58 -2.26 -20.81
CA TRP A 81 0.71 -2.84 -21.16
C TRP A 81 1.49 -2.09 -22.26
N ARG A 82 0.85 -1.19 -23.01
CA ARG A 82 1.46 -0.36 -24.07
C ARG A 82 1.93 1.01 -23.61
N ALA A 83 1.46 1.47 -22.45
CA ALA A 83 1.82 2.78 -21.95
C ALA A 83 3.10 2.64 -21.11
N PHE A 84 4.22 3.10 -21.65
CA PHE A 84 5.27 3.67 -20.80
C PHE A 84 4.81 5.08 -20.40
N PRO A 85 5.28 5.67 -19.29
CA PRO A 85 5.03 7.06 -19.00
C PRO A 85 5.82 7.82 -20.04
N ASP A 86 5.13 8.35 -21.04
CA ASP A 86 5.65 9.46 -21.81
C ASP A 86 5.72 10.63 -20.82
N GLY A 87 6.90 10.89 -20.23
CA GLY A 87 7.07 12.03 -19.33
C GLY A 87 8.17 11.91 -18.28
N GLU A 88 8.24 12.96 -17.46
CA GLU A 88 9.16 13.11 -16.34
C GLU A 88 8.67 12.28 -15.13
N VAL A 89 9.59 11.62 -14.45
CA VAL A 89 9.32 10.90 -13.19
C VAL A 89 10.00 11.61 -12.04
N ALA A 90 9.30 11.73 -10.91
CA ALA A 90 9.88 12.17 -9.64
C ALA A 90 10.04 10.98 -8.71
N VAL A 91 11.19 10.88 -8.05
CA VAL A 91 11.49 9.86 -7.04
C VAL A 91 11.48 10.51 -5.66
N PHE A 92 10.67 9.96 -4.77
CA PHE A 92 10.59 10.37 -3.37
C PHE A 92 11.21 9.27 -2.50
N TYR A 93 12.31 9.59 -1.82
CA TYR A 93 12.98 8.70 -0.87
C TYR A 93 12.47 9.01 0.54
N ASP A 94 11.35 8.42 0.92
CA ASP A 94 10.58 8.69 2.14
C ASP A 94 11.22 9.57 3.24
N PHE A 95 11.56 8.98 4.39
CA PHE A 95 12.00 9.73 5.55
C PHE A 95 13.23 10.58 5.23
N ALA A 96 14.14 10.08 4.41
CA ALA A 96 15.37 10.77 4.00
C ALA A 96 15.13 12.02 3.14
N SER A 97 13.98 12.15 2.49
CA SER A 97 13.62 13.32 1.69
C SER A 97 13.05 14.47 2.52
N LEU A 98 12.71 14.21 3.80
CA LEU A 98 12.25 15.23 4.73
C LEU A 98 13.45 15.96 5.34
N MET A 99 13.25 17.20 5.83
CA MET A 99 14.30 17.95 6.54
C MET A 99 14.80 17.15 7.74
N GLN A 100 16.02 16.62 7.67
CA GLN A 100 16.61 15.79 8.72
C GLN A 100 17.21 16.65 9.84
N LYS A 101 17.36 16.05 11.02
CA LYS A 101 18.13 16.64 12.12
C LYS A 101 19.59 16.79 11.69
N ASP A 102 20.24 17.88 12.08
CA ASP A 102 21.66 18.12 11.84
C ASP A 102 22.56 17.19 12.70
N LYS A 103 23.88 17.36 12.62
CA LYS A 103 24.85 16.58 13.40
C LYS A 103 24.70 16.73 14.93
N ARG A 104 23.97 17.75 15.39
CA ARG A 104 23.69 18.01 16.80
C ARG A 104 22.32 17.48 17.22
N GLY A 105 21.57 16.87 16.31
CA GLY A 105 20.23 16.35 16.56
C GLY A 105 19.13 17.40 16.42
N GLU A 106 19.43 18.58 15.86
CA GLU A 106 18.53 19.72 15.85
C GLU A 106 18.00 20.05 14.45
N ARG A 107 16.82 20.68 14.41
CA ARG A 107 16.26 21.34 13.23
C ARG A 107 16.10 22.83 13.53
N THR A 108 16.43 23.68 12.57
CA THR A 108 16.02 25.09 12.61
C THR A 108 14.50 25.22 12.67
N ALA A 109 13.98 26.40 13.03
CA ALA A 109 12.54 26.63 13.10
C ALA A 109 11.84 26.34 11.76
N ILE A 110 12.44 26.81 10.66
CA ILE A 110 11.91 26.61 9.29
C ILE A 110 11.97 25.14 8.89
N GLU A 111 13.07 24.43 9.18
CA GLU A 111 13.19 23.00 8.89
C GLU A 111 12.18 22.17 9.68
N ARG A 112 11.92 22.55 10.94
CA ARG A 112 10.94 21.86 11.79
C ARG A 112 9.52 22.04 11.26
N GLU A 113 9.17 23.27 10.88
CA GLU A 113 7.86 23.56 10.26
C GLU A 113 7.70 22.83 8.93
N THR A 114 8.73 22.86 8.08
CA THR A 114 8.75 22.16 6.79
C THR A 114 8.66 20.64 6.97
N PHE A 115 9.39 20.08 7.95
CA PHE A 115 9.32 18.66 8.29
C PHE A 115 7.92 18.27 8.73
N SER A 116 7.31 19.02 9.64
CA SER A 116 5.95 18.76 10.12
C SER A 116 4.93 18.82 8.98
N ALA A 117 4.97 19.89 8.17
CA ALA A 117 4.05 20.05 7.05
C ALA A 117 4.17 18.94 6.00
N ALA A 118 5.39 18.46 5.74
CA ALA A 118 5.63 17.36 4.82
C ALA A 118 5.22 16.00 5.42
N LEU A 119 5.49 15.78 6.71
CA LEU A 119 5.09 14.56 7.43
C LEU A 119 3.56 14.40 7.44
N ASP A 120 2.82 15.49 7.66
CA ASP A 120 1.36 15.52 7.63
C ASP A 120 0.78 15.10 6.26
N LYS A 121 1.58 15.14 5.19
CA LYS A 121 1.16 14.78 3.83
C LYS A 121 1.69 13.44 3.35
N VAL A 122 2.56 12.78 4.09
CA VAL A 122 3.26 11.56 3.65
C VAL A 122 2.26 10.45 3.24
N GLY A 123 1.16 10.31 3.99
CA GLY A 123 0.11 9.33 3.68
C GLY A 123 -0.54 9.56 2.32
N SER A 124 -0.67 10.81 1.88
CA SER A 124 -1.21 11.13 0.55
C SER A 124 -0.27 10.66 -0.56
N TRP A 125 1.05 10.86 -0.43
CA TRP A 125 2.04 10.37 -1.41
C TRP A 125 1.98 8.85 -1.55
N TYR A 126 1.97 8.15 -0.41
CA TYR A 126 1.87 6.70 -0.38
C TYR A 126 0.54 6.18 -0.90
N ALA A 127 -0.60 6.79 -0.56
CA ALA A 127 -1.91 6.32 -1.00
C ALA A 127 -2.22 6.69 -2.46
N HIS A 128 -1.66 7.79 -2.98
CA HIS A 128 -2.09 8.38 -4.24
C HIS A 128 -2.09 7.37 -5.38
N ARG A 129 -3.15 7.38 -6.20
CA ARG A 129 -3.32 6.38 -7.26
C ARG A 129 -2.19 6.45 -8.28
N LEU A 130 -1.63 7.62 -8.56
CA LEU A 130 -0.59 7.82 -9.58
C LEU A 130 0.84 7.50 -9.12
N THR A 131 1.08 7.22 -7.84
CA THR A 131 2.41 6.85 -7.36
C THR A 131 2.64 5.35 -7.51
N THR A 132 3.91 4.93 -7.53
CA THR A 132 4.31 3.54 -7.32
C THR A 132 5.13 3.49 -6.04
N THR A 133 4.76 2.61 -5.11
CA THR A 133 5.50 2.39 -3.87
C THR A 133 6.33 1.12 -3.98
N PHE A 134 7.60 1.22 -3.62
CA PHE A 134 8.50 0.07 -3.49
C PHE A 134 8.75 -0.20 -2.01
N SER A 135 8.30 -1.35 -1.52
CA SER A 135 8.59 -1.84 -0.18
C SER A 135 9.84 -2.71 -0.24
N MET A 136 10.90 -2.30 0.45
CA MET A 136 12.11 -3.12 0.62
C MET A 136 11.94 -3.97 1.88
N SER A 137 11.25 -5.11 1.74
CA SER A 137 10.86 -5.93 2.89
C SER A 137 11.94 -6.87 3.42
N THR A 138 12.96 -7.13 2.61
CA THR A 138 14.09 -7.98 3.00
C THR A 138 15.25 -7.15 3.50
N LEU A 139 15.86 -7.63 4.58
CA LEU A 139 17.12 -7.08 5.04
C LEU A 139 18.27 -7.69 4.23
N PRO A 140 19.33 -6.90 4.00
CA PRO A 140 20.58 -7.42 3.49
C PRO A 140 21.14 -8.54 4.37
N GLU A 141 21.86 -9.48 3.74
CA GLU A 141 22.57 -10.52 4.48
C GLU A 141 23.55 -9.91 5.50
N GLY A 142 23.57 -10.46 6.72
CA GLY A 142 24.40 -9.97 7.82
C GLY A 142 23.87 -8.73 8.55
N CYS A 143 22.69 -8.20 8.19
CA CYS A 143 22.06 -7.10 8.91
C CYS A 143 21.17 -7.62 10.06
N ASP A 144 21.49 -7.22 11.30
CA ASP A 144 20.74 -7.58 12.52
C ASP A 144 19.68 -6.53 12.92
N ALA A 145 19.17 -5.77 11.94
CA ALA A 145 18.14 -4.78 12.20
C ALA A 145 16.78 -5.46 12.44
N THR A 146 15.87 -4.79 13.14
CA THR A 146 14.48 -5.27 13.33
C THR A 146 13.87 -5.67 11.99
N PRO A 147 13.23 -6.85 11.85
CA PRO A 147 12.60 -7.26 10.60
C PRO A 147 11.56 -6.26 10.10
N TYR A 148 11.41 -6.10 8.78
CA TYR A 148 10.49 -5.12 8.17
C TYR A 148 9.05 -5.25 8.71
N ALA A 149 8.56 -6.49 8.85
CA ALA A 149 7.20 -6.79 9.31
C ALA A 149 6.94 -6.38 10.78
N ASP A 150 7.99 -6.15 11.55
CA ASP A 150 7.90 -5.79 12.97
C ASP A 150 8.06 -4.29 13.21
N ARG A 151 8.31 -3.49 12.16
CA ARG A 151 8.49 -2.04 12.26
C ARG A 151 7.18 -1.28 12.07
N GLY A 152 6.98 -0.24 12.88
CA GLY A 152 5.75 0.56 12.89
C GLY A 152 5.52 1.40 11.63
N TRP A 153 6.48 2.24 11.25
CA TRP A 153 6.41 3.09 10.05
C TRP A 153 6.20 2.28 8.76
N PRO A 154 7.01 1.23 8.48
CA PRO A 154 6.76 0.32 7.36
C PRO A 154 5.39 -0.34 7.33
N THR A 155 4.81 -0.66 8.50
CA THR A 155 3.44 -1.20 8.58
C THR A 155 2.43 -0.17 8.06
N PHE A 156 2.60 1.10 8.42
CA PHE A 156 1.77 2.20 7.91
C PHE A 156 1.96 2.42 6.41
N GLU A 157 3.20 2.58 5.96
CA GLU A 157 3.53 2.85 4.55
C GLU A 157 2.91 1.79 3.63
N ARG A 158 3.10 0.52 3.98
CA ARG A 158 2.52 -0.62 3.26
C ARG A 158 1.00 -0.56 3.23
N ALA A 159 0.37 -0.29 4.38
CA ALA A 159 -1.08 -0.24 4.50
C ALA A 159 -1.69 0.91 3.69
N VAL A 160 -1.13 2.13 3.77
CA VAL A 160 -1.65 3.28 3.03
C VAL A 160 -1.42 3.15 1.52
N SER A 161 -0.32 2.54 1.09
CA SER A 161 -0.09 2.21 -0.32
C SER A 161 -1.15 1.26 -0.87
N GLY A 162 -1.68 0.37 -0.04
CA GLY A 162 -2.72 -0.58 -0.45
C GLY A 162 -4.12 0.04 -0.65
N LEU A 163 -4.40 1.27 -0.21
CA LEU A 163 -5.78 1.74 -0.05
C LEU A 163 -6.56 1.89 -1.36
N ILE A 164 -6.05 2.70 -2.29
CA ILE A 164 -6.83 3.13 -3.48
C ILE A 164 -6.10 2.89 -4.80
N LYS A 165 -4.89 2.30 -4.75
CA LYS A 165 -4.14 1.98 -5.96
C LYS A 165 -4.87 0.90 -6.77
N PRO A 166 -5.04 1.11 -8.08
CA PRO A 166 -5.63 0.11 -8.95
C PRO A 166 -4.72 -1.13 -9.01
N SER A 167 -5.33 -2.31 -9.05
CA SER A 167 -4.67 -3.57 -9.37
C SER A 167 -5.29 -4.10 -10.66
N ASP A 168 -4.48 -4.45 -11.65
CA ASP A 168 -4.93 -5.09 -12.88
C ASP A 168 -3.81 -6.03 -13.35
N ALA A 169 -4.18 -7.26 -13.72
CA ALA A 169 -3.28 -8.30 -14.20
C ALA A 169 -2.46 -7.86 -15.43
N LEU A 170 -2.97 -6.90 -16.21
CA LEU A 170 -2.31 -6.37 -17.41
C LEU A 170 -1.63 -5.01 -17.20
N SER A 171 -1.58 -4.52 -15.97
CA SER A 171 -1.05 -3.20 -15.63
C SER A 171 0.18 -3.29 -14.73
N TRP A 172 0.95 -2.19 -14.72
CA TRP A 172 2.05 -2.02 -13.77
C TRP A 172 1.55 -2.05 -12.31
N ARG A 173 2.18 -2.88 -11.47
CA ARG A 173 1.87 -2.92 -10.04
C ARG A 173 2.35 -1.64 -9.35
N ARG A 174 1.41 -0.90 -8.78
CA ARG A 174 1.70 0.35 -8.06
C ARG A 174 2.12 0.13 -6.60
N VAL A 175 2.05 -1.11 -6.11
CA VAL A 175 2.64 -1.56 -4.86
C VAL A 175 3.55 -2.73 -5.21
N ALA A 176 4.85 -2.50 -5.10
CA ALA A 176 5.87 -3.44 -5.52
C ALA A 176 6.78 -3.77 -4.35
N ASP A 177 7.21 -5.03 -4.29
CA ASP A 177 8.22 -5.50 -3.35
C ASP A 177 9.23 -6.32 -4.15
N PRO A 178 10.48 -5.84 -4.32
CA PRO A 178 11.49 -6.53 -5.10
C PRO A 178 11.82 -7.94 -4.59
N ALA A 179 11.60 -8.21 -3.30
CA ALA A 179 11.85 -9.52 -2.71
C ALA A 179 10.80 -10.56 -3.07
N VAL A 180 9.62 -10.12 -3.54
CA VAL A 180 8.53 -11.01 -3.90
C VAL A 180 8.70 -11.45 -5.35
N VAL A 181 9.23 -12.67 -5.54
CA VAL A 181 9.50 -13.26 -6.86
C VAL A 181 8.24 -13.33 -7.72
N ARG A 182 8.42 -13.00 -9.01
CA ARG A 182 7.37 -12.99 -10.03
C ARG A 182 7.30 -14.34 -10.74
N ASN A 183 6.31 -15.17 -10.44
CA ASN A 183 6.08 -16.40 -11.18
C ASN A 183 4.78 -16.30 -11.99
N ALA A 184 4.88 -16.58 -13.30
CA ALA A 184 3.73 -16.57 -14.22
C ALA A 184 2.63 -17.56 -13.80
N ASP A 185 3.03 -18.69 -13.19
CA ASP A 185 2.12 -19.77 -12.81
C ASP A 185 1.44 -19.56 -11.45
N ASN A 186 1.89 -18.59 -10.64
CA ASN A 186 1.44 -18.47 -9.25
C ASN A 186 1.08 -17.07 -8.78
N ASN A 187 0.88 -16.07 -9.66
CA ASN A 187 0.21 -14.85 -9.19
C ASN A 187 -0.36 -13.88 -10.26
N PRO A 188 -1.67 -13.94 -10.57
CA PRO A 188 -2.36 -12.85 -11.27
C PRO A 188 -2.55 -11.58 -10.41
N GLY A 189 -2.02 -11.50 -9.18
CA GLY A 189 -2.02 -10.27 -8.38
C GLY A 189 -1.37 -10.48 -7.02
N ALA A 190 -0.21 -9.83 -6.77
CA ALA A 190 0.41 -9.83 -5.44
C ALA A 190 -0.66 -9.52 -4.42
N TYR A 191 -0.73 -10.35 -3.38
CA TYR A 191 -1.62 -10.12 -2.27
C TYR A 191 -1.50 -8.66 -1.85
N ARG A 192 -2.63 -7.95 -1.88
CA ARG A 192 -2.73 -6.58 -1.41
C ARG A 192 -3.59 -6.61 -0.18
N GLU A 193 -3.11 -6.03 0.92
CA GLU A 193 -3.87 -6.02 2.16
C GLU A 193 -5.18 -5.22 1.99
N PRO A 194 -6.29 -5.70 2.55
CA PRO A 194 -7.52 -4.92 2.61
C PRO A 194 -7.30 -3.67 3.47
N PRO A 195 -7.96 -2.54 3.14
CA PRO A 195 -8.06 -1.44 4.09
C PRO A 195 -8.62 -1.94 5.43
N LEU A 196 -8.02 -1.47 6.52
CA LEU A 196 -8.45 -1.81 7.87
C LEU A 196 -9.23 -0.65 8.47
N HIS A 197 -10.21 -0.96 9.30
CA HIS A 197 -10.82 0.08 10.13
C HIS A 197 -9.72 0.71 11.02
N PRO A 198 -9.72 2.04 11.26
CA PRO A 198 -8.64 2.72 12.01
C PRO A 198 -8.34 2.07 13.36
N ARG A 199 -9.38 1.58 14.04
CA ARG A 199 -9.28 0.83 15.30
C ARG A 199 -8.45 -0.45 15.17
N GLU A 200 -8.73 -1.25 14.13
CA GLU A 200 -8.02 -2.51 13.88
C GLU A 200 -6.57 -2.25 13.45
N PHE A 201 -6.36 -1.22 12.63
CA PHE A 201 -5.01 -0.79 12.27
C PHE A 201 -4.21 -0.35 13.50
N ALA A 202 -4.80 0.44 14.40
CA ALA A 202 -4.12 0.88 15.62
C ALA A 202 -3.78 -0.31 16.55
N ALA A 203 -4.65 -1.32 16.64
CA ALA A 203 -4.37 -2.55 17.38
C ALA A 203 -3.23 -3.36 16.75
N GLN A 204 -3.16 -3.41 15.41
CA GLN A 204 -2.03 -4.00 14.69
C GLN A 204 -0.73 -3.23 14.96
N LEU A 205 -0.79 -1.91 14.94
CA LEU A 205 0.35 -1.01 15.10
C LEU A 205 0.93 -1.03 16.52
N ALA A 206 0.09 -1.21 17.54
CA ALA A 206 0.50 -1.32 18.94
C ALA A 206 1.48 -2.48 19.21
N ARG A 207 1.55 -3.46 18.31
CA ARG A 207 2.44 -4.62 18.38
C ARG A 207 3.76 -4.41 17.63
N ARG A 208 4.00 -3.22 17.09
CA ARG A 208 5.17 -2.90 16.26
C ARG A 208 6.20 -2.10 17.03
N VAL A 209 7.45 -2.21 16.58
CA VAL A 209 8.61 -1.50 17.12
C VAL A 209 8.68 -0.11 16.48
N PHE A 210 8.88 0.91 17.31
CA PHE A 210 9.06 2.30 16.92
C PHE A 210 10.35 2.87 17.51
N SER A 211 11.06 3.68 16.72
CA SER A 211 12.30 4.33 17.15
C SER A 211 12.06 5.38 18.24
N GLU A 212 11.00 6.20 18.16
CA GLU A 212 10.63 7.16 19.22
C GLU A 212 9.46 6.66 20.12
N GLY A 213 9.16 5.35 20.10
CA GLY A 213 8.28 4.71 21.08
C GLY A 213 6.77 5.00 20.93
N GLU A 214 6.15 5.67 21.92
CA GLU A 214 4.68 5.83 22.01
C GLU A 214 4.13 7.01 21.22
N SER A 215 4.87 8.12 21.15
CA SER A 215 4.49 9.29 20.35
C SER A 215 4.35 8.93 18.88
N ASP A 216 5.32 8.21 18.32
CA ASP A 216 5.29 7.75 16.93
C ASP A 216 4.11 6.82 16.65
N CYS A 217 3.81 5.88 17.57
CA CYS A 217 2.69 4.97 17.39
C CYS A 217 1.35 5.70 17.29
N MET A 218 1.12 6.70 18.15
CA MET A 218 -0.11 7.49 18.11
C MET A 218 -0.19 8.36 16.86
N LEU A 219 0.91 9.00 16.48
CA LEU A 219 1.02 9.82 15.27
C LEU A 219 0.75 8.98 14.01
N VAL A 220 1.37 7.81 13.90
CA VAL A 220 1.19 6.93 12.74
C VAL A 220 -0.22 6.37 12.66
N ALA A 221 -0.85 6.06 13.81
CA ALA A 221 -2.25 5.65 13.84
C ALA A 221 -3.21 6.78 13.38
N SER A 222 -2.94 8.04 13.76
CA SER A 222 -3.76 9.18 13.29
C SER A 222 -3.55 9.45 11.80
N LEU A 223 -2.29 9.43 11.33
CA LEU A 223 -1.97 9.56 9.90
C LEU A 223 -2.69 8.50 9.06
N TYR A 224 -2.75 7.25 9.53
CA TYR A 224 -3.49 6.19 8.86
C TYR A 224 -4.98 6.52 8.76
N ALA A 225 -5.60 6.89 9.87
CA ALA A 225 -7.04 7.18 9.93
C ALA A 225 -7.41 8.33 8.98
N GLU A 226 -6.64 9.42 9.01
CA GLU A 226 -6.83 10.58 8.13
C GLU A 226 -6.64 10.20 6.66
N THR A 227 -5.59 9.42 6.36
CA THR A 227 -5.30 8.97 5.00
C THR A 227 -6.39 8.03 4.49
N LEU A 228 -6.86 7.08 5.29
CA LEU A 228 -7.95 6.18 4.94
C LEU A 228 -9.22 6.95 4.62
N ILE A 229 -9.64 7.86 5.50
CA ILE A 229 -10.88 8.63 5.33
C ILE A 229 -10.77 9.53 4.09
N GLY A 230 -9.67 10.27 3.94
CA GLY A 230 -9.46 11.15 2.80
C GLY A 230 -9.35 10.40 1.47
N ALA A 231 -8.59 9.30 1.44
CA ALA A 231 -8.39 8.50 0.25
C ALA A 231 -9.67 7.74 -0.14
N LEU A 232 -10.25 6.95 0.77
CA LEU A 232 -11.41 6.13 0.49
C LEU A 232 -12.67 6.98 0.27
N GLY A 233 -12.85 8.03 1.09
CA GLY A 233 -14.00 8.94 0.99
C GLY A 233 -14.01 9.78 -0.28
N GLY A 234 -12.84 10.09 -0.85
CA GLY A 234 -12.72 10.81 -2.13
C GLY A 234 -12.86 9.93 -3.38
N MET A 235 -12.95 8.59 -3.26
CA MET A 235 -12.90 7.69 -4.41
C MET A 235 -14.26 7.27 -4.97
N LYS A 236 -14.51 7.68 -6.22
CA LYS A 236 -15.69 7.25 -7.02
C LYS A 236 -15.63 5.79 -7.45
N HIS A 237 -14.43 5.26 -7.72
CA HIS A 237 -14.24 3.90 -8.20
C HIS A 237 -13.24 3.18 -7.32
N LEU A 238 -13.74 2.20 -6.57
CA LEU A 238 -12.97 1.33 -5.71
C LEU A 238 -12.59 0.07 -6.49
N GLU A 239 -11.29 -0.07 -6.75
CA GLU A 239 -10.75 -1.15 -7.58
C GLU A 239 -9.98 -2.13 -6.71
N PHE A 240 -10.64 -3.21 -6.30
CA PHE A 240 -10.13 -4.28 -5.43
C PHE A 240 -10.08 -5.64 -6.13
N GLN A 241 -9.96 -5.62 -7.45
CA GLN A 241 -9.74 -6.80 -8.26
C GLN A 241 -8.31 -7.36 -8.11
N PHE A 242 -8.11 -8.66 -8.34
CA PHE A 242 -6.80 -9.33 -8.27
C PHE A 242 -6.01 -9.02 -6.98
N CYS A 243 -6.67 -9.01 -5.83
CA CYS A 243 -6.01 -8.72 -4.54
C CYS A 243 -5.65 -9.98 -3.76
N GLY A 244 -6.04 -11.16 -4.26
CA GLY A 244 -5.83 -12.44 -3.58
C GLY A 244 -6.77 -12.64 -2.38
N TRP A 245 -7.89 -11.92 -2.34
CA TRP A 245 -8.79 -11.87 -1.19
C TRP A 245 -9.68 -13.09 -1.06
N GLY A 246 -9.93 -13.47 0.20
CA GLY A 246 -10.97 -14.38 0.63
C GLY A 246 -12.01 -13.67 1.52
N ASN A 247 -12.68 -14.46 2.36
CA ASN A 247 -13.74 -13.94 3.24
C ASN A 247 -13.22 -12.90 4.24
N GLU A 248 -12.08 -13.17 4.88
CA GLU A 248 -11.51 -12.31 5.94
C GLU A 248 -11.15 -10.92 5.41
N GLU A 249 -10.60 -10.86 4.19
CA GLU A 249 -10.28 -9.58 3.58
C GLU A 249 -11.52 -8.79 3.18
N LEU A 250 -12.57 -9.48 2.70
CA LEU A 250 -13.82 -8.81 2.36
C LEU A 250 -14.57 -8.33 3.60
N GLU A 251 -14.49 -9.05 4.72
CA GLU A 251 -15.03 -8.62 6.02
C GLU A 251 -14.36 -7.32 6.48
N LYS A 252 -13.01 -7.25 6.41
CA LYS A 252 -12.24 -6.04 6.72
C LYS A 252 -12.61 -4.87 5.81
N LEU A 253 -12.74 -5.12 4.50
CA LEU A 253 -13.21 -4.09 3.56
C LEU A 253 -14.61 -3.59 3.95
N ALA A 254 -15.54 -4.49 4.29
CA ALA A 254 -16.90 -4.13 4.64
C ALA A 254 -16.94 -3.14 5.81
N GLU A 255 -16.09 -3.32 6.83
CA GLU A 255 -16.00 -2.41 7.98
C GLU A 255 -15.58 -0.98 7.62
N VAL A 256 -14.84 -0.78 6.52
CA VAL A 256 -14.39 0.56 6.10
C VAL A 256 -15.30 1.23 5.08
N LEU A 257 -16.28 0.51 4.50
CA LEU A 257 -17.16 1.08 3.47
C LEU A 257 -18.04 2.23 3.99
N ILE A 258 -18.17 2.38 5.31
CA ILE A 258 -18.80 3.55 5.92
C ILE A 258 -18.09 4.86 5.55
N PHE A 259 -16.78 4.82 5.27
CA PHE A 259 -16.01 6.00 4.88
C PHE A 259 -16.05 6.26 3.37
N ALA A 260 -16.57 5.32 2.56
CA ALA A 260 -16.58 5.38 1.11
C ALA A 260 -17.77 6.17 0.55
N GLU A 261 -17.98 7.40 1.04
CA GLU A 261 -19.21 8.17 0.77
C GLU A 261 -19.39 8.54 -0.70
N THR A 262 -18.31 8.78 -1.46
CA THR A 262 -18.39 9.14 -2.89
C THR A 262 -18.35 7.95 -3.84
N ALA A 263 -18.18 6.73 -3.31
CA ALA A 263 -18.00 5.53 -4.13
C ALA A 263 -19.26 5.20 -4.93
N VAL A 264 -19.13 5.15 -6.25
CA VAL A 264 -20.18 4.78 -7.21
C VAL A 264 -20.01 3.35 -7.69
N THR A 265 -18.76 2.87 -7.75
CA THR A 265 -18.42 1.52 -8.20
C THR A 265 -17.49 0.83 -7.21
N LEU A 266 -17.81 -0.42 -6.87
CA LEU A 266 -16.94 -1.34 -6.15
C LEU A 266 -16.66 -2.54 -7.05
N ASN A 267 -15.38 -2.79 -7.32
CA ASN A 267 -14.95 -3.89 -8.18
C ASN A 267 -14.10 -4.90 -7.38
N LEU A 268 -14.60 -6.13 -7.29
CA LEU A 268 -14.04 -7.25 -6.53
C LEU A 268 -13.67 -8.44 -7.44
N LEU A 269 -13.61 -8.25 -8.76
CA LEU A 269 -13.31 -9.32 -9.72
C LEU A 269 -12.00 -10.04 -9.40
N SER A 270 -11.89 -11.30 -9.82
CA SER A 270 -10.65 -12.08 -9.68
C SER A 270 -10.17 -12.24 -8.23
N ASN A 271 -11.11 -12.40 -7.30
CA ASN A 271 -10.87 -12.84 -5.93
C ASN A 271 -11.65 -14.15 -5.67
N PRO A 272 -11.21 -15.29 -6.23
CA PRO A 272 -12.00 -16.52 -6.27
C PRO A 272 -12.20 -17.18 -4.90
N LYS A 273 -11.44 -16.75 -3.88
CA LYS A 273 -11.53 -17.27 -2.51
C LYS A 273 -12.64 -16.58 -1.69
N ILE A 274 -13.30 -15.55 -2.22
CA ILE A 274 -14.46 -14.92 -1.58
C ILE A 274 -15.64 -15.90 -1.60
N GLY A 275 -16.14 -16.23 -0.41
CA GLY A 275 -17.26 -17.13 -0.19
C GLY A 275 -18.49 -16.44 0.38
N ALA A 276 -19.50 -17.23 0.74
CA ALA A 276 -20.78 -16.74 1.25
C ALA A 276 -20.65 -15.89 2.51
N ARG A 277 -19.66 -16.19 3.38
CA ARG A 277 -19.41 -15.46 4.61
C ARG A 277 -19.01 -14.01 4.34
N GLY A 278 -18.00 -13.79 3.50
CA GLY A 278 -17.55 -12.46 3.13
C GLY A 278 -18.64 -11.68 2.37
N LEU A 279 -19.36 -12.35 1.46
CA LEU A 279 -20.48 -11.73 0.74
C LEU A 279 -21.63 -11.34 1.68
N GLY A 280 -21.89 -12.15 2.71
CA GLY A 280 -22.86 -11.85 3.76
C GLY A 280 -22.47 -10.63 4.60
N ALA A 281 -21.19 -10.50 4.96
CA ALA A 281 -20.69 -9.31 5.67
C ALA A 281 -20.84 -8.03 4.81
N LEU A 282 -20.50 -8.11 3.53
CA LEU A 282 -20.72 -7.01 2.58
C LEU A 282 -22.22 -6.68 2.45
N ALA A 283 -23.08 -7.70 2.35
CA ALA A 283 -24.52 -7.50 2.25
C ALA A 283 -25.08 -6.74 3.47
N ALA A 284 -24.67 -7.16 4.67
CA ALA A 284 -25.13 -6.55 5.92
C ALA A 284 -24.78 -5.06 5.99
N ILE A 285 -23.55 -4.68 5.64
CA ILE A 285 -23.13 -3.28 5.73
C ILE A 285 -23.78 -2.42 4.63
N LEU A 286 -23.99 -2.97 3.43
CA LEU A 286 -24.71 -2.27 2.35
C LEU A 286 -26.17 -2.04 2.71
N ALA A 287 -26.84 -3.03 3.31
CA ALA A 287 -28.21 -2.92 3.81
C ALA A 287 -28.32 -1.90 4.97
N ALA A 288 -27.29 -1.79 5.81
CA ALA A 288 -27.19 -0.77 6.84
C ALA A 288 -26.90 0.65 6.32
N GLY A 289 -26.68 0.81 5.00
CA GLY A 289 -26.57 2.12 4.35
C GLY A 289 -25.14 2.60 4.09
N ALA A 290 -24.11 1.80 4.35
CA ALA A 290 -22.73 2.16 4.00
C ALA A 290 -22.54 2.30 2.48
N ALA A 291 -21.56 3.09 2.05
CA ALA A 291 -21.37 3.46 0.64
C ALA A 291 -22.70 3.91 -0.01
N SER A 292 -23.30 4.97 0.51
CA SER A 292 -24.64 5.47 0.14
C SER A 292 -24.79 5.77 -1.37
N ASN A 293 -23.69 6.18 -2.01
CA ASN A 293 -23.65 6.48 -3.45
C ASN A 293 -23.32 5.28 -4.35
N LEU A 294 -23.15 4.08 -3.80
CA LEU A 294 -22.84 2.90 -4.60
C LEU A 294 -23.98 2.60 -5.57
N ARG A 295 -23.64 2.39 -6.84
CA ARG A 295 -24.59 2.05 -7.92
C ARG A 295 -24.21 0.79 -8.66
N LYS A 296 -22.93 0.44 -8.69
CA LYS A 296 -22.41 -0.71 -9.43
C LYS A 296 -21.50 -1.55 -8.54
N LEU A 297 -21.82 -2.83 -8.40
CA LEU A 297 -20.97 -3.83 -7.75
C LEU A 297 -20.53 -4.85 -8.78
N ILE A 298 -19.22 -5.00 -8.97
CA ILE A 298 -18.64 -5.91 -9.95
C ILE A 298 -17.99 -7.05 -9.20
N TYR A 299 -18.49 -8.27 -9.36
CA TYR A 299 -17.89 -9.46 -8.74
C TYR A 299 -18.19 -10.71 -9.59
N GLU A 300 -17.36 -11.74 -9.45
CA GLU A 300 -17.47 -12.95 -10.25
C GLU A 300 -18.41 -13.98 -9.60
N TYR A 301 -19.39 -14.47 -10.37
CA TYR A 301 -20.34 -15.49 -9.93
C TYR A 301 -19.70 -16.88 -9.96
N ALA A 302 -19.12 -17.31 -8.85
CA ALA A 302 -18.64 -18.70 -8.75
C ALA A 302 -19.77 -19.70 -8.40
N HIS A 303 -20.83 -19.28 -7.70
CA HIS A 303 -21.98 -20.15 -7.34
C HIS A 303 -23.20 -19.33 -6.90
N GLU A 304 -24.37 -19.56 -7.50
CA GLU A 304 -25.62 -18.82 -7.21
C GLU A 304 -26.00 -18.82 -5.72
N SER A 305 -25.74 -19.91 -4.99
CA SER A 305 -26.14 -20.03 -3.57
C SER A 305 -25.34 -19.14 -2.61
N LYS A 306 -24.16 -18.65 -2.99
CA LYS A 306 -23.27 -17.90 -2.08
C LYS A 306 -23.63 -16.42 -1.95
N GLY A 307 -24.42 -15.87 -2.90
CA GLY A 307 -24.63 -14.43 -3.05
C GLY A 307 -26.06 -13.94 -2.74
N ASN A 308 -26.96 -14.79 -2.26
CA ASN A 308 -28.38 -14.43 -2.11
C ASN A 308 -28.61 -13.21 -1.22
N LEU A 309 -27.95 -13.14 -0.06
CA LEU A 309 -28.05 -11.99 0.84
C LEU A 309 -27.54 -10.70 0.19
N LEU A 310 -26.41 -10.79 -0.53
CA LEU A 310 -25.83 -9.66 -1.24
C LEU A 310 -26.75 -9.17 -2.36
N ARG A 311 -27.37 -10.10 -3.11
CA ARG A 311 -28.34 -9.76 -4.14
C ARG A 311 -29.53 -9.01 -3.55
N ALA A 312 -30.13 -9.52 -2.48
CA ALA A 312 -31.25 -8.86 -1.80
C ALA A 312 -30.88 -7.46 -1.29
N ALA A 313 -29.69 -7.30 -0.69
CA ALA A 313 -29.19 -6.01 -0.22
C ALA A 313 -28.96 -5.03 -1.38
N CYS A 314 -28.40 -5.51 -2.50
CA CYS A 314 -28.20 -4.70 -3.71
C CYS A 314 -29.53 -4.30 -4.35
N GLU A 315 -30.49 -5.22 -4.49
CA GLU A 315 -31.82 -4.95 -5.04
C GLU A 315 -32.57 -3.91 -4.20
N GLY A 316 -32.57 -4.06 -2.87
CA GLY A 316 -33.20 -3.09 -1.96
C GLY A 316 -32.60 -1.68 -2.03
N ARG A 317 -31.40 -1.53 -2.61
CA ARG A 317 -30.71 -0.25 -2.80
C ARG A 317 -30.57 0.18 -4.26
N GLY A 318 -31.12 -0.57 -5.21
CA GLY A 318 -30.95 -0.30 -6.64
C GLY A 318 -29.49 -0.37 -7.11
N ILE A 319 -28.66 -1.19 -6.47
CA ILE A 319 -27.27 -1.42 -6.87
C ILE A 319 -27.24 -2.49 -7.96
N GLN A 320 -26.72 -2.14 -9.13
CA GLN A 320 -26.55 -3.05 -10.25
C GLN A 320 -25.36 -4.00 -9.98
N ILE A 321 -25.62 -5.30 -10.02
CA ILE A 321 -24.56 -6.31 -9.97
C ILE A 321 -24.10 -6.63 -11.39
N LEU A 322 -22.79 -6.52 -11.63
CA LEU A 322 -22.14 -6.83 -12.91
C LEU A 322 -21.19 -8.03 -12.73
N THR A 323 -21.13 -8.90 -13.73
CA THR A 323 -20.29 -10.11 -13.71
C THR A 323 -19.00 -9.94 -14.49
N SER A 324 -18.86 -8.84 -15.23
CA SER A 324 -17.60 -8.48 -15.90
C SER A 324 -17.41 -6.97 -15.96
N ALA A 325 -16.15 -6.53 -15.92
CA ALA A 325 -15.82 -5.11 -16.06
C ALA A 325 -16.18 -4.53 -17.44
N ARG A 326 -16.35 -5.37 -18.48
CA ARG A 326 -16.76 -4.93 -19.83
C ARG A 326 -18.17 -4.35 -19.85
N GLN A 327 -19.01 -4.71 -18.88
CA GLN A 327 -20.38 -4.19 -18.76
C GLN A 327 -20.43 -2.74 -18.22
N LEU A 328 -19.30 -2.17 -17.77
CA LEU A 328 -19.23 -0.75 -17.39
C LEU A 328 -19.29 0.20 -18.58
N GLN A 329 -18.99 -0.26 -19.80
CA GLN A 329 -18.88 0.56 -21.01
C GLN A 329 -20.17 0.61 -21.84
N GLN A 330 -21.25 -0.05 -21.40
CA GLN A 330 -22.54 0.07 -22.08
C GLN A 330 -23.29 1.30 -21.53
N PRO A 331 -23.79 2.17 -22.41
CA PRO A 331 -24.43 3.44 -22.04
C PRO A 331 -25.67 3.26 -21.17
#